data_AF-Q1PUU7-F1
#
_entry.id   AF-Q1PUU7-F1
#
_cell.length_a   1.000
_cell.length_b   1.000
_cell.length_c   1.000
_cell.angle_alpha   90.00
_cell.angle_beta   90.00
_cell.angle_gamma   90.00
#
_symmetry.space_group_name_H-M   'P 1'
#
loop_
_entity.id
_entity.type
_entity.pdbx_description
1 polymer ?
#
loop_
_entity_poly.entity_id
_entity_poly.type
_entity_poly.pdbx_seq_one_letter_code
_entity_poly.pdbx_strand_id
1 'polypeptide(L)'
;MNKIEQIFDDYRMIAIIIYAEYEKEGIEFLTPDNFSQQLAYMKRPAGYTIQAHIHKPVPRNVKYTQETLFIKKGKVKINFYNEEKQYLDCRTLKAGDVILLVSGGHDFLMLEDTEMIEVKQGPYAGEEDKERF
;
A
#
# COMPACT_ATOMS: atom_id res chain seq x y z
N MET A 1 15.55 4.94 -12.75
CA MET A 1 15.05 4.24 -11.56
C MET A 1 13.57 4.02 -11.76
N ASN A 2 13.08 2.80 -11.51
CA ASN A 2 11.66 2.53 -11.54
C ASN A 2 11.00 3.35 -10.43
N LYS A 3 10.00 4.15 -10.80
CA LYS A 3 9.26 5.03 -9.90
C LYS A 3 8.06 4.32 -9.24
N ILE A 4 7.94 3.01 -9.49
CA ILE A 4 7.17 2.04 -8.73
C ILE A 4 8.14 0.96 -8.28
N GLU A 5 7.96 0.44 -7.08
CA GLU A 5 8.67 -0.73 -6.58
C GLU A 5 7.70 -1.79 -6.07
N GLN A 6 7.98 -3.05 -6.37
CA GLN A 6 7.29 -4.20 -5.79
C GLN A 6 8.31 -5.01 -5.01
N ILE A 7 8.01 -5.28 -3.75
CA ILE A 7 8.87 -6.01 -2.82
C ILE A 7 8.31 -7.42 -2.67
N PHE A 8 9.18 -8.42 -2.80
CA PHE A 8 8.82 -9.83 -2.72
C PHE A 8 9.70 -10.56 -1.71
N ASP A 9 9.08 -11.56 -1.06
CA ASP A 9 9.73 -12.65 -0.36
C ASP A 9 9.44 -13.93 -1.16
N ASP A 10 10.45 -14.42 -1.89
CA ASP A 10 10.29 -15.39 -2.98
C ASP A 10 9.18 -15.01 -3.98
N TYR A 11 8.03 -15.69 -3.91
CA TYR A 11 6.86 -15.50 -4.77
C TYR A 11 5.75 -14.68 -4.09
N ARG A 12 5.92 -14.33 -2.82
CA ARG A 12 4.94 -13.61 -2.01
C ARG A 12 5.21 -12.12 -2.08
N MET A 13 4.20 -11.34 -2.47
CA MET A 13 4.31 -9.88 -2.50
C MET A 13 4.17 -9.31 -1.08
N ILE A 14 5.18 -8.57 -0.65
CA ILE A 14 5.24 -7.92 0.67
C ILE A 14 4.66 -6.52 0.60
N ALA A 15 5.06 -5.73 -0.39
CA ALA A 15 4.59 -4.35 -0.54
C ALA A 15 4.66 -3.85 -1.99
N ILE A 16 3.87 -2.81 -2.27
CA ILE A 16 3.94 -2.01 -3.50
C ILE A 16 4.15 -0.55 -3.10
N ILE A 17 5.16 0.09 -3.67
CA ILE A 17 5.46 1.51 -3.43
C ILE A 17 5.24 2.28 -4.73
N ILE A 18 4.47 3.37 -4.65
CA ILE A 18 4.37 4.41 -5.68
C ILE A 18 5.14 5.62 -5.17
N TYR A 19 6.27 5.94 -5.80
CA TYR A 19 7.03 7.13 -5.42
C TYR A 19 6.34 8.39 -5.93
N ALA A 20 6.53 9.50 -5.20
CA ALA A 20 5.93 10.80 -5.50
C ALA A 20 6.17 11.27 -6.94
N GLU A 21 7.32 10.89 -7.53
CA GLU A 21 7.68 11.26 -8.88
C GLU A 21 7.03 10.38 -9.97
N TYR A 22 6.28 9.33 -9.60
CA TYR A 22 5.63 8.42 -10.54
C TYR A 22 4.55 9.12 -11.36
N GLU A 23 4.57 8.85 -12.66
CA GLU A 23 3.62 9.44 -13.59
C GLU A 23 3.35 8.52 -14.77
N LYS A 24 2.05 8.34 -15.10
CA LYS A 24 1.58 7.58 -16.25
C LYS A 24 0.20 8.05 -16.68
N GLU A 25 0.00 8.31 -17.98
CA GLU A 25 -1.33 8.64 -18.48
C GLU A 25 -2.31 7.47 -18.31
N GLY A 26 -3.55 7.79 -17.92
CA GLY A 26 -4.63 6.81 -17.78
C GLY A 26 -4.78 6.26 -16.37
N ILE A 27 -5.17 4.99 -16.26
CA ILE A 27 -5.28 4.24 -15.01
C ILE A 27 -4.37 3.02 -15.10
N GLU A 28 -3.64 2.74 -14.03
CA GLU A 28 -2.84 1.54 -13.90
C GLU A 28 -3.10 0.89 -12.54
N PHE A 29 -3.60 -0.34 -12.57
CA PHE A 29 -3.69 -1.19 -11.39
C PHE A 29 -2.33 -1.84 -11.13
N LEU A 30 -1.86 -1.73 -9.89
CA LEU A 30 -0.57 -2.26 -9.45
C LEU A 30 -0.73 -3.55 -8.64
N THR A 31 -1.96 -3.89 -8.29
CA THR A 31 -2.36 -5.10 -7.58
C THR A 31 -2.97 -6.12 -8.54
N PRO A 32 -2.70 -7.43 -8.35
CA PRO A 32 -3.46 -8.49 -9.01
C PRO A 32 -4.97 -8.43 -8.75
N ASP A 33 -5.78 -8.91 -9.70
CA ASP A 33 -7.25 -8.89 -9.60
C ASP A 33 -7.83 -9.73 -8.45
N ASN A 34 -7.05 -10.68 -7.93
CA ASN A 34 -7.46 -11.54 -6.82
C ASN A 34 -7.15 -10.94 -5.44
N PHE A 35 -6.54 -9.75 -5.37
CA PHE A 35 -6.30 -9.08 -4.10
C PHE A 35 -7.60 -8.50 -3.55
N SER A 36 -7.77 -8.60 -2.24
CA SER A 36 -8.95 -8.08 -1.56
C SER A 36 -8.94 -6.54 -1.50
N GLN A 37 -7.77 -5.89 -1.52
CA GLN A 37 -7.61 -4.44 -1.70
C GLN A 37 -6.85 -4.17 -3.00
N GLN A 38 -7.35 -3.22 -3.81
CA GLN A 38 -6.70 -2.83 -5.06
C GLN A 38 -6.06 -1.45 -4.93
N LEU A 39 -4.83 -1.31 -5.44
CA LEU A 39 -4.12 -0.04 -5.56
C LEU A 39 -3.95 0.30 -7.04
N ALA A 40 -4.38 1.51 -7.42
CA ALA A 40 -4.20 2.01 -8.77
C ALA A 40 -3.68 3.45 -8.76
N TYR A 41 -2.74 3.74 -9.66
CA TYR A 41 -2.38 5.10 -10.03
C TYR A 41 -3.33 5.60 -11.12
N MET A 42 -3.73 6.86 -11.06
CA MET A 42 -4.57 7.45 -12.09
C MET A 42 -4.17 8.90 -12.40
N LYS A 43 -3.95 9.18 -13.69
CA LYS A 43 -3.81 10.53 -14.22
C LYS A 43 -4.78 10.71 -15.40
N ARG A 44 -5.57 11.78 -15.37
CA ARG A 44 -6.51 12.13 -16.44
C ARG A 44 -6.33 13.61 -16.83
N PRO A 45 -6.44 13.96 -18.12
CA PRO A 45 -6.36 15.35 -18.55
C PRO A 45 -7.58 16.14 -18.07
N ALA A 46 -7.42 17.46 -17.97
CA ALA A 46 -8.52 18.36 -17.65
C ALA A 46 -9.69 18.17 -18.65
N GLY A 47 -10.93 18.13 -18.13
CA GLY A 47 -12.13 17.88 -18.92
C GLY A 47 -12.49 16.40 -19.14
N TYR A 48 -11.61 15.46 -18.78
CA TYR A 48 -11.94 14.03 -18.81
C TYR A 48 -12.97 13.70 -17.72
N THR A 49 -14.04 12.99 -18.09
CA THR A 49 -15.11 12.59 -17.16
C THR A 49 -15.11 11.08 -16.96
N ILE A 50 -14.99 10.63 -15.71
CA ILE A 50 -15.31 9.25 -15.33
C ILE A 50 -16.82 9.18 -15.14
N GLN A 51 -17.49 8.30 -15.87
CA GLN A 51 -18.95 8.17 -15.78
C GLN A 51 -19.38 7.80 -14.36
N ALA A 52 -20.49 8.39 -13.90
CA ALA A 52 -21.08 8.08 -12.61
C ALA A 52 -21.46 6.59 -12.55
N HIS A 53 -21.06 5.91 -11.48
CA HIS A 53 -21.35 4.51 -11.27
C HIS A 53 -21.44 4.19 -9.77
N ILE A 54 -22.11 3.09 -9.45
CA ILE A 54 -22.12 2.49 -8.12
C ILE A 54 -21.51 1.09 -8.21
N HIS A 55 -20.77 0.69 -7.18
CA HIS A 55 -20.28 -0.67 -7.12
C HIS A 55 -21.43 -1.63 -6.78
N LYS A 56 -21.49 -2.74 -7.49
CA LYS A 56 -22.45 -3.81 -7.19
C LYS A 56 -22.03 -4.51 -5.88
N PRO A 57 -22.99 -4.95 -5.05
CA PRO A 57 -22.67 -5.83 -3.93
C PRO A 57 -22.08 -7.13 -4.49
N VAL A 58 -20.87 -7.45 -4.06
CA VAL A 58 -20.15 -8.67 -4.44
C VAL A 58 -19.55 -9.25 -3.16
N PRO A 59 -19.81 -10.52 -2.82
CA PRO A 59 -19.18 -11.15 -1.67
C PRO A 59 -17.67 -11.23 -1.90
N ARG A 60 -16.89 -10.88 -0.87
CA ARG A 60 -15.42 -10.95 -0.88
C ARG A 60 -14.97 -11.70 0.36
N ASN A 61 -13.93 -12.51 0.21
CA ASN A 61 -13.24 -13.12 1.34
C ASN A 61 -11.98 -12.32 1.64
N VAL A 62 -11.84 -11.85 2.88
CA VAL A 62 -10.68 -11.10 3.35
C VAL A 62 -9.98 -11.99 4.37
N LYS A 63 -8.78 -12.48 4.02
CA LYS A 63 -7.99 -13.36 4.89
C LYS A 63 -7.06 -12.59 5.81
N TYR A 64 -6.53 -11.48 5.31
CA TYR A 64 -5.56 -10.63 5.99
C TYR A 64 -5.96 -9.18 5.78
N THR A 65 -5.73 -8.36 6.80
CA THR A 65 -5.87 -6.91 6.66
C THR A 65 -4.67 -6.37 5.90
N GLN A 66 -4.95 -5.69 4.80
CA GLN A 66 -3.99 -4.88 4.06
C GLN A 66 -4.17 -3.41 4.46
N GLU A 67 -3.08 -2.65 4.41
CA GLU A 67 -3.11 -1.22 4.71
C GLU A 67 -2.35 -0.43 3.65
N THR A 68 -2.95 0.68 3.24
CA THR A 68 -2.31 1.67 2.36
C THR A 68 -1.99 2.92 3.16
N LEU A 69 -0.74 3.36 3.10
CA LEU A 69 -0.26 4.57 3.75
C LEU A 69 0.07 5.64 2.72
N PHE A 70 -0.40 6.85 2.98
CA PHE A 70 -0.06 8.05 2.22
C PHE A 70 0.82 8.94 3.11
N ILE A 71 2.07 9.17 2.69
CA ILE A 71 2.96 10.05 3.44
C ILE A 71 2.59 11.50 3.09
N LYS A 72 1.92 12.17 4.01
CA LYS A 72 1.45 13.55 3.81
C LYS A 72 2.58 14.55 4.04
N LYS A 73 3.39 14.33 5.08
CA LYS A 73 4.59 15.09 5.42
C LYS A 73 5.60 14.21 6.15
N GLY A 74 6.85 14.62 6.16
CA GLY A 74 7.91 13.95 6.90
C GLY A 74 8.61 12.86 6.11
N LYS A 75 9.28 11.98 6.86
CA LYS A 75 10.14 10.92 6.35
C LYS A 75 10.13 9.74 7.32
N VAL A 76 9.77 8.57 6.79
CA VAL A 76 9.61 7.33 7.57
C VAL A 76 10.46 6.23 6.95
N LYS A 77 11.17 5.49 7.78
CA LYS A 77 11.77 4.21 7.41
C LYS A 77 10.79 3.09 7.75
N ILE A 78 10.57 2.19 6.81
CA ILE A 78 9.73 1.01 6.96
C ILE A 78 10.65 -0.19 6.88
N ASN A 79 10.69 -1.02 7.92
CA ASN A 79 11.33 -2.33 7.87
C ASN A 79 10.29 -3.38 7.50
N PHE A 80 10.67 -4.36 6.67
CA PHE A 80 9.83 -5.45 6.22
C PHE A 80 10.31 -6.77 6.82
N TYR A 81 9.36 -7.64 7.14
CA TYR A 81 9.60 -8.95 7.72
C TYR A 81 8.77 -10.01 6.98
N ASN A 82 9.27 -11.24 6.90
CA ASN A 82 8.49 -12.38 6.40
C ASN A 82 7.49 -12.91 7.45
N GLU A 83 6.75 -13.96 7.11
CA GLU A 83 5.78 -14.59 8.02
C GLU A 83 6.46 -15.28 9.21
N GLU A 84 7.72 -15.66 9.07
CA GLU A 84 8.58 -16.21 10.13
C GLU A 84 9.21 -15.11 11.02
N LYS A 85 8.79 -13.85 10.86
CA LYS A 85 9.25 -12.67 11.63
C LYS A 85 10.73 -12.35 11.43
N GLN A 86 11.32 -12.81 10.34
CA GLN A 86 12.70 -12.51 9.97
C GLN A 86 12.75 -11.23 9.14
N TYR A 87 13.73 -10.37 9.44
CA TYR A 87 13.96 -9.15 8.68
C TYR A 87 14.30 -9.46 7.22
N LEU A 88 13.64 -8.77 6.30
CA LEU A 88 13.87 -8.88 4.85
C LEU A 88 14.69 -7.70 4.34
N ASP A 89 14.13 -6.50 4.42
CA ASP A 89 14.71 -5.28 3.87
C ASP A 89 14.03 -4.04 4.48
N CYS A 90 14.42 -2.85 4.05
CA CYS A 90 13.78 -1.60 4.44
C CYS A 90 13.70 -0.58 3.30
N ARG A 91 12.71 0.31 3.36
CA ARG A 91 12.63 1.48 2.47
C ARG A 91 12.39 2.74 3.27
N THR A 92 12.82 3.87 2.73
CA THR A 92 12.52 5.18 3.29
C THR A 92 11.57 5.91 2.36
N LEU A 93 10.43 6.31 2.89
CA LEU A 93 9.41 7.06 2.18
C LEU A 93 9.35 8.50 2.72
N LYS A 94 8.96 9.41 1.84
CA LYS A 94 8.84 10.85 2.12
C LYS A 94 7.48 11.36 1.62
N ALA A 95 7.20 12.63 1.89
CA ALA A 95 5.98 13.30 1.44
C ALA A 95 5.67 13.03 -0.06
N GLY A 96 4.44 12.60 -0.33
CA GLY A 96 3.95 12.25 -1.67
C GLY A 96 4.07 10.77 -2.03
N ASP A 97 4.92 10.00 -1.32
CA ASP A 97 5.01 8.55 -1.54
C ASP A 97 3.79 7.84 -0.98
N VAL A 98 3.44 6.72 -1.61
CA VAL A 98 2.35 5.83 -1.21
C VAL A 98 2.87 4.41 -1.14
N ILE A 99 2.46 3.67 -0.11
CA ILE A 99 2.78 2.24 0.03
C ILE A 99 1.52 1.45 0.35
N LEU A 100 1.32 0.34 -0.36
CA LEU A 100 0.40 -0.73 0.04
C LEU A 100 1.23 -1.84 0.68
N LEU A 101 0.90 -2.18 1.93
CA LEU A 101 1.45 -3.29 2.68
C LEU A 101 0.52 -4.50 2.48
N VAL A 102 1.05 -5.52 1.82
CA VAL A 102 0.27 -6.64 1.24
C VAL A 102 0.27 -7.86 2.16
N SER A 103 1.45 -8.23 2.66
CA SER A 103 1.66 -9.40 3.52
C SER A 103 2.96 -9.28 4.32
N GLY A 104 3.25 -10.27 5.17
CA GLY A 104 4.39 -10.23 6.08
C GLY A 104 4.19 -9.27 7.24
N GLY A 105 5.28 -8.96 7.94
CA GLY A 105 5.31 -7.97 9.01
C GLY A 105 5.97 -6.68 8.56
N HIS A 106 5.69 -5.59 9.27
CA HIS A 106 6.38 -4.32 9.07
C HIS A 106 6.46 -3.52 10.38
N ASP A 107 7.50 -2.70 10.49
CA ASP A 107 7.57 -1.65 11.50
C ASP A 107 7.82 -0.29 10.85
N PHE A 108 7.67 0.77 11.64
CA PHE A 108 7.92 2.14 11.21
C PHE A 108 8.88 2.82 12.19
N LEU A 109 9.91 3.44 11.65
CA LEU A 109 10.77 4.40 12.35
C LEU A 109 10.60 5.77 11.69
N MET A 110 9.99 6.71 12.41
CA MET A 110 9.88 8.09 11.95
C MET A 110 11.28 8.73 12.03
N LEU A 111 11.88 9.05 10.88
CA LEU A 111 13.20 9.70 10.80
C LEU A 111 13.12 11.21 11.05
N GLU A 112 11.92 11.77 10.85
CA GLU A 112 11.52 13.12 11.24
C GLU A 112 10.02 13.12 11.57
N ASP A 113 9.50 14.22 12.11
CA ASP A 113 8.06 14.38 12.37
C ASP A 113 7.25 14.07 11.09
N THR A 114 6.44 13.01 11.15
CA THR A 114 5.76 12.44 9.98
C THR A 114 4.25 12.45 10.19
N GLU A 115 3.53 13.00 9.20
CA GLU A 115 2.07 12.91 9.10
C GLU A 115 1.72 11.88 8.03
N MET A 116 0.90 10.89 8.38
CA MET A 116 0.45 9.85 7.44
C MET A 116 -1.07 9.71 7.48
N ILE A 117 -1.64 9.28 6.36
CA ILE A 117 -3.04 8.83 6.27
C ILE A 117 -3.01 7.33 6.03
N GLU A 118 -3.75 6.58 6.84
CA GLU A 118 -3.87 5.13 6.72
C GLU A 118 -5.26 4.74 6.23
N VAL A 119 -5.30 3.85 5.24
CA VAL A 119 -6.53 3.21 4.74
C VAL A 119 -6.40 1.71 4.95
N LYS A 120 -7.14 1.18 5.91
CA LYS A 120 -7.19 -0.25 6.21
C LYS A 120 -8.31 -0.97 5.46
N GLN A 121 -8.02 -2.18 5.02
CA GLN A 121 -9.01 -3.11 4.52
C GLN A 121 -9.94 -3.56 5.67
N GLY A 122 -11.26 -3.44 5.45
CA GLY A 122 -12.26 -4.01 6.36
C GLY A 122 -12.72 -5.41 5.94
N PRO A 123 -13.51 -6.11 6.78
CA PRO A 123 -14.06 -5.62 8.05
C PRO A 123 -12.97 -5.45 9.13
N TYR A 124 -13.11 -4.39 9.95
CA TYR A 124 -12.12 -4.08 10.99
C TYR A 124 -12.19 -5.10 12.12
N ALA A 125 -11.05 -5.74 12.43
CA ALA A 125 -10.94 -6.75 13.48
C ALA A 125 -10.42 -6.21 14.84
N GLY A 126 -10.17 -4.90 14.96
CA GLY A 126 -9.67 -4.33 16.22
C GLY A 126 -8.22 -4.71 16.52
N GLU A 127 -7.89 -4.86 17.81
CA GLU A 127 -6.54 -5.26 18.25
C GLU A 127 -6.20 -6.73 17.90
N GLU A 128 -7.19 -7.57 17.60
CA GLU A 128 -6.97 -8.96 17.18
C GLU A 128 -6.36 -9.08 15.77
N ASP A 129 -6.27 -7.97 15.04
CA ASP A 129 -5.71 -7.90 13.68
C ASP A 129 -4.18 -7.94 13.63
N LYS A 130 -3.50 -7.77 14.77
CA LYS A 130 -2.05 -7.59 14.84
C LYS A 130 -1.39 -8.53 15.83
N GLU A 131 -0.32 -9.18 15.38
CA GLU A 131 0.67 -9.82 16.25
C GLU A 131 1.92 -8.93 16.30
N ARG A 132 2.40 -8.59 17.50
CA ARG A 132 3.59 -7.75 17.71
C ARG A 132 4.81 -8.62 18.02
N PHE A 133 5.98 -8.25 17.51
CA PHE A 133 7.25 -8.92 17.76
C PHE A 133 8.43 -7.94 17.68
#